data_AF-A0A8C7KRQ3-F1
#
_entry.id   AF-A0A8C7KRQ3-F1
#
_cell.length_a   1.000
_cell.length_b   1.000
_cell.length_c   1.000
_cell.angle_alpha   90.00
_cell.angle_beta   90.00
_cell.angle_gamma   90.00
#
_symmetry.space_group_name_H-M   'P 1'
#
loop_
_entity.id
_entity.type
_entity.pdbx_description
1 polymer ?
#
loop_
_entity_poly.entity_id
_entity_poly.type
_entity_poly.pdbx_seq_one_letter_code
_entity_poly.pdbx_strand_id
1 'polypeptide(L)'
;MCYEYHARMHVKHKGHEAMHAEMVLILIVTLVIAQLVLVQWKQRHPKSYNLVTLFQMWVVPLYFTTKLHWWRFLVTWFIFSVVTAYVTYRATRKHLECTTPRLVYKWFLLLYKISYATGIVGYTVVMFTLFGINLIFRIKPEDAMDFGVSLLFYGLYYGVLGRDFAEMCADFMASTVGFYSASGMPTKHLSDSICAVCGQPILVDVSDEGIIENTYRLSCNHVFHEFCIRGWCIVGKKQICPYCKEKVDLKRMFSNPWERPHVMYGQLLDWLRYLVAWQPVIIGLVQGINYILGLE
;
A
#
# COMPACT_ATOMS: atom_id res chain seq x y z
N MET A 1 -55.07 17.86 21.00
CA MET A 1 -54.27 18.13 19.78
C MET A 1 -52.78 17.77 19.93
N CYS A 2 -52.02 18.24 20.94
CA CYS A 2 -50.59 17.91 21.06
C CYS A 2 -50.32 16.42 21.39
N TYR A 3 -51.17 15.80 22.22
CA TYR A 3 -51.03 14.38 22.62
C TYR A 3 -51.30 13.40 21.46
N GLU A 4 -52.30 13.67 20.62
CA GLU A 4 -52.59 12.86 19.42
C GLU A 4 -51.52 13.03 18.34
N TYR A 5 -50.89 14.20 18.22
CA TYR A 5 -49.77 14.42 17.31
C TYR A 5 -48.52 13.65 17.75
N HIS A 6 -48.19 13.68 19.04
CA HIS A 6 -47.09 12.89 19.61
C HIS A 6 -47.35 11.39 19.52
N ALA A 7 -48.58 10.94 19.79
CA ALA A 7 -48.98 9.54 19.65
C ALA A 7 -48.93 9.06 18.19
N ARG A 8 -49.39 9.87 17.22
CA ARG A 8 -49.25 9.55 15.79
C ARG A 8 -47.80 9.52 15.33
N MET A 9 -46.92 10.41 15.83
CA MET A 9 -45.49 10.34 15.56
C MET A 9 -44.85 9.08 16.18
N HIS A 10 -45.15 8.72 17.42
CA HIS A 10 -44.63 7.50 18.05
C HIS A 10 -45.12 6.22 17.37
N VAL A 11 -46.36 6.18 16.84
CA VAL A 11 -46.88 5.05 16.08
C VAL A 11 -46.22 4.94 14.70
N LYS A 12 -45.93 6.08 14.03
CA LYS A 12 -45.11 6.11 12.81
C LYS A 12 -43.65 5.69 13.06
N HIS A 13 -43.10 6.03 14.22
CA HIS A 13 -41.73 5.68 14.60
C HIS A 13 -41.59 4.24 15.11
N LYS A 14 -42.63 3.60 15.64
CA LYS A 14 -42.54 2.22 16.17
C LYS A 14 -42.17 1.17 15.12
N GLY A 15 -42.72 1.27 13.91
CA GLY A 15 -42.35 0.40 12.79
C GLY A 15 -41.01 0.80 12.15
N HIS A 16 -40.69 2.10 12.16
CA HIS A 16 -39.46 2.64 11.62
C HIS A 16 -38.24 2.29 12.49
N GLU A 17 -38.36 2.32 13.82
CA GLU A 17 -37.30 1.91 14.76
C GLU A 17 -37.02 0.42 14.67
N ALA A 18 -38.05 -0.43 14.50
CA ALA A 18 -37.86 -1.85 14.26
C ALA A 18 -37.13 -2.12 12.94
N MET A 19 -37.51 -1.42 11.87
CA MET A 19 -36.84 -1.50 10.56
C MET A 19 -35.37 -1.03 10.63
N HIS A 20 -35.07 0.06 11.34
CA HIS A 20 -33.69 0.50 11.60
C HIS A 20 -32.89 -0.51 12.43
N ALA A 21 -33.52 -1.11 13.45
CA ALA A 21 -32.87 -2.15 14.25
C ALA A 21 -32.54 -3.39 13.41
N GLU A 22 -33.44 -3.80 12.51
CA GLU A 22 -33.22 -4.91 11.57
C GLU A 22 -32.08 -4.60 10.59
N MET A 23 -32.07 -3.41 9.97
CA MET A 23 -30.98 -2.97 9.08
C MET A 23 -29.61 -2.97 9.79
N VAL A 24 -29.56 -2.47 11.03
CA VAL A 24 -28.32 -2.45 11.83
C VAL A 24 -27.88 -3.86 12.21
N LEU A 25 -28.81 -4.75 12.56
CA LEU A 25 -28.50 -6.15 12.86
C LEU A 25 -27.92 -6.86 11.62
N ILE A 26 -28.54 -6.68 10.45
CA ILE A 26 -28.04 -7.21 9.17
C ILE A 26 -26.64 -6.68 8.88
N LEU A 27 -26.41 -5.38 9.08
CA LEU A 27 -25.10 -4.77 8.91
C LEU A 27 -24.05 -5.41 9.82
N ILE A 28 -24.32 -5.56 11.12
CA ILE A 28 -23.38 -6.14 12.09
C ILE A 28 -23.05 -7.59 11.73
N VAL A 29 -24.08 -8.41 11.48
CA VAL A 29 -23.90 -9.82 11.12
C VAL A 29 -23.08 -9.94 9.83
N THR A 30 -23.41 -9.13 8.82
CA THR A 30 -22.70 -9.13 7.54
C THR A 30 -21.24 -8.70 7.70
N LEU A 31 -20.96 -7.67 8.50
CA LEU A 31 -19.59 -7.23 8.79
C LEU A 31 -18.77 -8.32 9.48
N VAL A 32 -19.35 -9.02 10.46
CA VAL A 32 -18.68 -10.13 11.17
C VAL A 32 -18.37 -11.28 10.21
N ILE A 33 -19.36 -11.71 9.41
CA ILE A 33 -19.18 -12.79 8.43
C ILE A 33 -18.12 -12.39 7.40
N ALA A 34 -18.22 -11.18 6.84
CA ALA A 34 -17.26 -10.68 5.88
C ALA A 34 -15.84 -10.67 6.46
N GLN A 35 -15.65 -10.22 7.70
CA GLN A 35 -14.35 -10.20 8.36
C GLN A 35 -13.76 -11.61 8.50
N LEU A 36 -14.57 -12.60 8.92
CA LEU A 36 -14.12 -13.99 9.01
C LEU A 36 -13.71 -14.55 7.64
N VAL A 37 -14.49 -14.29 6.60
CA VAL A 37 -14.20 -14.72 5.23
C VAL A 37 -12.91 -14.09 4.71
N LEU A 38 -12.74 -12.78 4.90
CA LEU A 38 -11.54 -12.06 4.45
C LEU A 38 -10.27 -12.55 5.16
N VAL A 39 -10.34 -12.79 6.47
CA VAL A 39 -9.21 -13.34 7.24
C VAL A 39 -8.87 -14.76 6.76
N GLN A 40 -9.86 -15.62 6.60
CA GLN A 40 -9.63 -16.99 6.09
C GLN A 40 -9.07 -16.98 4.67
N TRP A 41 -9.56 -16.09 3.80
CA TRP A 41 -9.08 -15.98 2.44
C TRP A 41 -7.63 -15.50 2.39
N LYS A 42 -7.28 -14.48 3.18
CA LYS A 42 -5.90 -13.98 3.30
C LYS A 42 -4.94 -15.09 3.78
N GLN A 43 -5.37 -15.94 4.69
CA GLN A 43 -4.56 -17.06 5.21
C GLN A 43 -4.41 -18.21 4.20
N ARG A 44 -5.51 -18.64 3.55
CA ARG A 44 -5.49 -19.79 2.62
C ARG A 44 -4.93 -19.44 1.25
N HIS A 45 -5.27 -18.27 0.70
CA HIS A 45 -4.89 -17.86 -0.65
C HIS A 45 -4.36 -16.41 -0.68
N PRO A 46 -3.19 -16.14 -0.08
CA PRO A 46 -2.65 -14.78 0.04
C PRO A 46 -2.43 -14.08 -1.31
N LYS A 47 -2.01 -14.82 -2.35
CA LYS A 47 -1.81 -14.26 -3.69
C LYS A 47 -3.12 -13.74 -4.31
N SER A 48 -4.18 -14.54 -4.21
CA SER A 48 -5.50 -14.19 -4.74
C SER A 48 -6.10 -13.01 -3.97
N TYR A 49 -6.04 -13.06 -2.63
CA TYR A 49 -6.48 -11.96 -1.76
C TYR A 49 -5.78 -10.64 -2.09
N ASN A 50 -4.44 -10.66 -2.23
CA ASN A 50 -3.67 -9.46 -2.55
C ASN A 50 -4.03 -8.91 -3.94
N LEU A 51 -4.22 -9.77 -4.95
CA LEU A 51 -4.59 -9.35 -6.30
C LEU A 51 -5.99 -8.70 -6.33
N VAL A 52 -6.97 -9.32 -5.68
CA VAL A 52 -8.34 -8.78 -5.61
C VAL A 52 -8.36 -7.48 -4.82
N THR A 53 -7.66 -7.42 -3.70
CA THR A 53 -7.57 -6.19 -2.89
C THR A 53 -6.91 -5.06 -3.69
N LEU A 54 -5.82 -5.34 -4.41
CA LEU A 54 -5.16 -4.33 -5.25
C LEU A 54 -6.09 -3.83 -6.36
N PHE A 55 -6.82 -4.73 -7.01
CA PHE A 55 -7.81 -4.36 -8.03
C PHE A 55 -8.92 -3.48 -7.46
N GLN A 56 -9.48 -3.85 -6.31
CA GLN A 56 -10.50 -3.06 -5.63
C GLN A 56 -9.97 -1.68 -5.18
N MET A 57 -8.76 -1.61 -4.64
CA MET A 57 -8.11 -0.35 -4.28
C MET A 57 -7.92 0.60 -5.47
N TRP A 58 -7.97 0.08 -6.69
CA TRP A 58 -7.88 0.86 -7.92
C TRP A 58 -9.28 1.27 -8.43
N VAL A 59 -10.22 0.32 -8.47
CA VAL A 59 -11.58 0.53 -9.02
C VAL A 59 -12.50 1.30 -8.09
N VAL A 60 -12.51 0.97 -6.79
CA VAL A 60 -13.45 1.54 -5.82
C VAL A 60 -13.27 3.06 -5.67
N PRO A 61 -12.04 3.58 -5.44
CA PRO A 61 -11.84 5.03 -5.38
C PRO A 61 -12.19 5.73 -6.69
N LEU A 62 -11.90 5.13 -7.85
CA LEU A 62 -12.26 5.69 -9.15
C LEU A 62 -13.78 5.83 -9.31
N TYR A 63 -14.54 4.80 -8.94
CA TYR A 63 -16.00 4.83 -9.00
C TYR A 63 -16.59 5.95 -8.14
N PHE A 64 -16.18 6.06 -6.87
CA PHE A 64 -16.71 7.11 -5.98
C PHE A 64 -16.26 8.51 -6.41
N THR A 65 -15.01 8.69 -6.79
CA THR A 65 -14.47 10.01 -7.14
C THR A 65 -15.01 10.56 -8.45
N THR A 66 -15.35 9.69 -9.41
CA THR A 66 -16.08 10.08 -10.63
C THR A 66 -17.52 10.50 -10.33
N LYS A 67 -18.23 9.73 -9.48
CA LYS A 67 -19.60 10.07 -9.02
C LYS A 67 -19.64 11.38 -8.22
N LEU A 68 -18.63 11.64 -7.39
CA LEU A 68 -18.53 12.84 -6.54
C LEU A 68 -17.82 14.02 -7.24
N HIS A 69 -17.49 13.90 -8.53
CA HIS A 69 -16.79 14.94 -9.31
C HIS A 69 -15.49 15.47 -8.67
N TRP A 70 -14.74 14.60 -8.00
CA TRP A 70 -13.51 14.98 -7.31
C TRP A 70 -12.30 15.02 -8.26
N TRP A 71 -12.24 16.05 -9.10
CA TRP A 71 -11.27 16.14 -10.20
C TRP A 71 -9.80 16.13 -9.76
N ARG A 72 -9.48 16.71 -8.60
CA ARG A 72 -8.11 16.73 -8.07
C ARG A 72 -7.56 15.31 -7.85
N PHE A 73 -8.38 14.43 -7.27
CA PHE A 73 -7.99 13.04 -7.08
C PHE A 73 -7.83 12.34 -8.44
N LEU A 74 -8.78 12.52 -9.36
CA LEU A 74 -8.74 11.87 -10.66
C LEU A 74 -7.48 12.22 -11.47
N VAL A 75 -7.04 13.49 -11.45
CA VAL A 75 -5.80 13.93 -12.11
C VAL A 75 -4.59 13.25 -11.48
N THR A 76 -4.45 13.32 -10.15
CA THR A 76 -3.30 12.70 -9.45
C THR A 76 -3.28 11.18 -9.62
N TRP A 77 -4.45 10.55 -9.59
CA TRP A 77 -4.63 9.11 -9.75
C TRP A 77 -4.26 8.65 -11.16
N PHE A 78 -4.64 9.43 -12.19
CA PHE A 78 -4.30 9.13 -13.57
C PHE A 78 -2.78 9.21 -13.79
N ILE A 79 -2.13 10.28 -13.32
CA ILE A 79 -0.67 10.43 -13.41
C ILE A 79 0.03 9.27 -12.70
N PHE A 80 -0.37 8.99 -11.46
CA PHE A 80 0.15 7.88 -10.67
C PHE A 80 0.03 6.55 -11.40
N SER A 81 -1.15 6.29 -11.98
CA SER A 81 -1.47 5.06 -12.69
C SER A 81 -0.65 4.90 -13.96
N VAL A 82 -0.50 5.94 -14.78
CA VAL A 82 0.29 5.89 -16.01
C VAL A 82 1.76 5.61 -15.71
N VAL A 83 2.35 6.33 -14.74
CA VAL A 83 3.77 6.15 -14.39
C VAL A 83 4.00 4.78 -13.76
N THR A 84 3.13 4.36 -12.85
CA THR A 84 3.24 3.04 -12.21
C THR A 84 3.04 1.91 -13.22
N ALA A 85 2.09 2.03 -14.16
CA ALA A 85 1.91 1.07 -15.24
C ALA A 85 3.16 0.95 -16.12
N TYR A 86 3.80 2.07 -16.47
CA TYR A 86 5.05 2.06 -17.22
C TYR A 86 6.20 1.37 -16.46
N VAL A 87 6.36 1.67 -15.16
CA VAL A 87 7.40 1.04 -14.32
C VAL A 87 7.15 -0.46 -14.15
N THR A 88 5.89 -0.85 -13.89
CA THR A 88 5.49 -2.26 -13.78
C THR A 88 5.66 -3.00 -15.10
N TYR A 89 5.34 -2.37 -16.23
CA TYR A 89 5.58 -2.93 -17.56
C TYR A 89 7.06 -3.23 -17.78
N ARG A 90 7.97 -2.31 -17.41
CA ARG A 90 9.42 -2.55 -17.50
C ARG A 90 9.86 -3.70 -16.58
N ALA A 91 9.32 -3.78 -15.36
CA ALA A 91 9.65 -4.82 -14.38
C ALA A 91 9.16 -6.23 -14.74
N THR A 92 8.13 -6.34 -15.60
CA THR A 92 7.49 -7.61 -15.99
C THR A 92 8.00 -8.20 -17.30
N ARG A 93 8.98 -7.55 -17.96
CA ARG A 93 9.59 -8.04 -19.20
C ARG A 93 10.36 -9.34 -18.94
N LYS A 94 10.23 -10.31 -19.87
CA LYS A 94 10.97 -11.60 -19.83
C LYS A 94 12.50 -11.42 -19.79
N HIS A 95 13.00 -10.37 -20.42
CA HIS A 95 14.41 -9.99 -20.37
C HIS A 95 14.50 -8.60 -19.75
N LEU A 96 15.05 -8.54 -18.54
CA LEU A 96 15.25 -7.29 -17.83
C LEU A 96 16.51 -6.60 -18.33
N GLU A 97 16.35 -5.34 -18.73
CA GLU A 97 17.50 -4.46 -18.94
C GLU A 97 18.17 -4.16 -17.60
N CYS A 98 19.51 -4.05 -17.60
CA CYS A 98 20.33 -3.83 -16.42
C CYS A 98 19.95 -2.57 -15.60
N THR A 99 19.37 -1.55 -16.24
CA THR A 99 18.93 -0.32 -15.58
C THR A 99 17.54 -0.42 -14.93
N THR A 100 16.74 -1.44 -15.29
CA THR A 100 15.34 -1.57 -14.86
C THR A 100 15.20 -1.69 -13.33
N PRO A 101 15.97 -2.54 -12.62
CA PRO A 101 15.85 -2.64 -11.16
C PRO A 101 16.10 -1.32 -10.45
N ARG A 102 17.08 -0.54 -10.93
CA ARG A 102 17.37 0.78 -10.38
C ARG A 102 16.23 1.76 -10.63
N LEU A 103 15.64 1.77 -11.82
CA LEU A 103 14.49 2.62 -12.15
C LEU A 103 13.30 2.31 -11.22
N VAL A 104 12.98 1.01 -11.08
CA VAL A 104 11.88 0.52 -10.23
C VAL A 104 12.09 0.95 -8.78
N TYR A 105 13.26 0.69 -8.20
CA TYR A 105 13.55 1.05 -6.82
C TYR A 105 13.56 2.57 -6.62
N LYS A 106 14.10 3.37 -7.55
CA LYS A 106 14.06 4.83 -7.47
C LYS A 106 12.64 5.37 -7.49
N TRP A 107 11.78 4.87 -8.39
CA TRP A 107 10.38 5.29 -8.47
C TRP A 107 9.62 5.02 -7.17
N PHE A 108 9.67 3.78 -6.68
CA PHE A 108 8.94 3.41 -5.47
C PHE A 108 9.51 4.07 -4.21
N LEU A 109 10.83 4.33 -4.16
CA LEU A 109 11.43 5.11 -3.08
C LEU A 109 10.97 6.58 -3.11
N LEU A 110 10.92 7.19 -4.30
CA LEU A 110 10.42 8.56 -4.47
C LEU A 110 8.95 8.65 -4.02
N LEU A 111 8.12 7.73 -4.50
CA LEU A 111 6.71 7.64 -4.15
C LEU A 111 6.52 7.46 -2.63
N TYR A 112 7.31 6.58 -2.00
CA TYR A 112 7.32 6.41 -0.55
C TYR A 112 7.63 7.74 0.17
N LYS A 113 8.69 8.45 -0.25
CA LYS A 113 9.08 9.74 0.36
C LYS A 113 7.98 10.79 0.23
N ILE A 114 7.38 10.93 -0.96
CA ILE A 114 6.28 11.87 -1.20
C ILE A 114 5.06 11.51 -0.33
N SER A 115 4.67 10.24 -0.34
CA SER A 115 3.52 9.74 0.42
C SER A 115 3.71 9.92 1.93
N TYR A 116 4.90 9.61 2.43
CA TYR A 116 5.28 9.76 3.83
C TYR A 116 5.30 11.23 4.25
N ALA A 117 5.93 12.12 3.47
CA ALA A 117 5.95 13.55 3.74
C ALA A 117 4.53 14.14 3.73
N THR A 118 3.72 13.78 2.74
CA THR A 118 2.32 14.22 2.62
C THR A 118 1.49 13.75 3.83
N GLY A 119 1.68 12.51 4.28
CA GLY A 119 1.02 11.96 5.46
C GLY A 119 1.42 12.67 6.75
N ILE A 120 2.71 13.00 6.93
CA ILE A 120 3.18 13.79 8.09
C ILE A 120 2.54 15.17 8.08
N VAL A 121 2.58 15.87 6.95
CA VAL A 121 1.98 17.22 6.83
C VAL A 121 0.49 17.16 7.15
N GLY A 122 -0.25 16.20 6.59
CA GLY A 122 -1.66 16.01 6.89
C GLY A 122 -1.92 15.74 8.37
N TYR A 123 -1.14 14.86 9.00
CA TYR A 123 -1.24 14.56 10.43
C TYR A 123 -1.01 15.81 11.28
N THR A 124 0.04 16.59 10.98
CA THR A 124 0.36 17.83 11.69
C THR A 124 -0.78 18.86 11.57
N VAL A 125 -1.38 19.01 10.38
CA VAL A 125 -2.53 19.91 10.18
C VAL A 125 -3.73 19.47 11.03
N VAL A 126 -4.06 18.18 11.03
CA VAL A 126 -5.16 17.64 11.84
C VAL A 126 -4.90 17.87 13.33
N MET A 127 -3.68 17.56 13.82
CA MET A 127 -3.33 17.79 15.22
C MET A 127 -3.42 19.26 15.61
N PHE A 128 -2.88 20.17 14.81
CA PHE A 128 -2.97 21.61 15.07
C PHE A 128 -4.42 22.12 15.08
N THR A 129 -5.28 21.55 14.25
CA THR A 129 -6.70 21.89 14.23
C THR A 129 -7.43 21.38 15.47
N LEU A 130 -7.14 20.16 15.93
CA LEU A 130 -7.72 19.61 17.16
C LEU A 130 -7.29 20.37 18.42
N PHE A 131 -6.05 20.88 18.46
CA PHE A 131 -5.57 21.74 19.55
C PHE A 131 -6.02 23.20 19.45
N GLY A 132 -6.82 23.57 18.44
CA GLY A 132 -7.33 24.94 18.26
C GLY A 132 -6.29 25.95 17.79
N ILE A 133 -5.08 25.52 17.40
CA ILE A 133 -3.99 26.39 16.93
C ILE A 133 -4.36 27.04 15.59
N ASN A 134 -5.19 26.38 14.78
CA ASN A 134 -5.73 26.94 13.54
C ASN A 134 -6.50 28.26 13.74
N LEU A 135 -7.11 28.46 14.93
CA LEU A 135 -7.82 29.68 15.28
C LEU A 135 -6.88 30.89 15.43
N ILE A 136 -5.61 30.66 15.80
CA ILE A 136 -4.57 31.71 15.87
C ILE A 136 -4.33 32.30 14.48
N PHE A 137 -4.38 31.45 13.44
CA PHE A 137 -4.23 31.85 12.04
C PHE A 137 -5.55 32.31 11.40
N ARG A 138 -6.65 32.40 12.18
CA ARG A 138 -8.01 32.72 11.70
C ARG A 138 -8.51 31.77 10.60
N ILE A 139 -8.03 30.53 10.58
CA ILE A 139 -8.49 29.49 9.66
C ILE A 139 -9.63 28.74 10.33
N LYS A 140 -10.75 28.60 9.63
CA LYS A 140 -11.88 27.85 10.15
C LYS A 140 -11.51 26.37 10.39
N PRO A 141 -11.95 25.76 11.49
CA PRO A 141 -11.66 24.34 11.77
C PRO A 141 -12.14 23.40 10.67
N GLU A 142 -13.30 23.68 10.06
CA GLU A 142 -13.85 22.92 8.93
C GLU A 142 -12.85 22.83 7.76
N ASP A 143 -12.39 23.97 7.24
CA ASP A 143 -11.48 24.04 6.10
C ASP A 143 -10.12 23.37 6.41
N ALA A 144 -9.60 23.57 7.63
CA ALA A 144 -8.34 23.00 8.06
C ALA A 144 -8.41 21.48 8.23
N MET A 145 -9.50 20.96 8.80
CA MET A 145 -9.75 19.52 8.90
C MET A 145 -9.89 18.89 7.53
N ASP A 146 -10.68 19.47 6.63
CA ASP A 146 -10.88 18.95 5.27
C ASP A 146 -9.55 18.87 4.50
N PHE A 147 -8.72 19.91 4.60
CA PHE A 147 -7.39 19.91 4.01
C PHE A 147 -6.46 18.85 4.63
N GLY A 148 -6.40 18.80 5.97
CA GLY A 148 -5.53 17.85 6.69
C GLY A 148 -5.92 16.39 6.44
N VAL A 149 -7.20 16.07 6.49
CA VAL A 149 -7.74 14.72 6.20
C VAL A 149 -7.52 14.36 4.74
N SER A 150 -7.69 15.30 3.80
CA SER A 150 -7.41 15.04 2.38
C SER A 150 -5.93 14.70 2.13
N LEU A 151 -5.00 15.43 2.76
CA LEU A 151 -3.57 15.12 2.67
C LEU A 151 -3.24 13.76 3.30
N LEU A 152 -3.81 13.45 4.48
CA LEU A 152 -3.67 12.14 5.09
C LEU A 152 -4.17 11.04 4.16
N PHE A 153 -5.34 11.21 3.55
CA PHE A 153 -5.89 10.26 2.59
C PHE A 153 -4.94 10.05 1.41
N TYR A 154 -4.43 11.11 0.78
CA TYR A 154 -3.48 10.97 -0.34
C TYR A 154 -2.18 10.28 0.07
N GLY A 155 -1.57 10.70 1.19
CA GLY A 155 -0.33 10.12 1.68
C GLY A 155 -0.48 8.63 2.00
N LEU A 156 -1.57 8.27 2.68
CA LEU A 156 -1.85 6.88 3.04
C LEU A 156 -2.25 6.04 1.83
N TYR A 157 -3.14 6.53 0.97
CA TYR A 157 -3.63 5.82 -0.21
C TYR A 157 -2.51 5.48 -1.20
N TYR A 158 -1.74 6.49 -1.63
CA TYR A 158 -0.61 6.27 -2.54
C TYR A 158 0.53 5.51 -1.86
N GLY A 159 0.68 5.65 -0.53
CA GLY A 159 1.63 4.87 0.25
C GLY A 159 1.32 3.36 0.25
N VAL A 160 0.05 2.97 0.42
CA VAL A 160 -0.39 1.57 0.33
C VAL A 160 -0.18 1.03 -1.08
N LEU A 161 -0.71 1.73 -2.10
CA LEU A 161 -0.60 1.29 -3.50
C LEU A 161 0.86 1.17 -3.93
N GLY A 162 1.68 2.17 -3.61
CA GLY A 162 3.10 2.17 -3.89
C GLY A 162 3.84 0.98 -3.32
N ARG A 163 3.53 0.62 -2.07
CA ARG A 163 4.11 -0.56 -1.40
C ARG A 163 3.68 -1.87 -2.06
N ASP A 164 2.41 -2.00 -2.44
CA ASP A 164 1.90 -3.24 -3.05
C ASP A 164 2.45 -3.45 -4.47
N PHE A 165 2.53 -2.38 -5.27
CA PHE A 165 3.19 -2.43 -6.59
C PHE A 165 4.70 -2.63 -6.49
N ALA A 166 5.36 -2.03 -5.49
CA ALA A 166 6.78 -2.26 -5.23
C ALA A 166 7.10 -3.74 -4.96
N GLU A 167 6.30 -4.38 -4.11
CA GLU A 167 6.45 -5.79 -3.77
C GLU A 167 6.18 -6.68 -4.99
N MET A 168 5.12 -6.39 -5.75
CA MET A 168 4.80 -7.10 -7.00
C MET A 168 5.93 -6.97 -8.04
N CYS A 169 6.43 -5.76 -8.29
CA CYS A 169 7.53 -5.54 -9.23
C CYS A 169 8.80 -6.24 -8.78
N ALA A 170 9.12 -6.21 -7.48
CA ALA A 170 10.26 -6.92 -6.94
C ALA A 170 10.14 -8.44 -7.09
N ASP A 171 8.94 -9.00 -6.92
CA ASP A 171 8.67 -10.42 -7.15
C ASP A 171 8.91 -10.83 -8.61
N PHE A 172 8.39 -10.04 -9.55
CA PHE A 172 8.64 -10.27 -10.98
C PHE A 172 10.12 -10.18 -11.33
N MET A 173 10.81 -9.14 -10.84
CA MET A 173 12.23 -9.00 -11.08
C MET A 173 13.04 -10.15 -10.47
N ALA A 174 12.73 -10.54 -9.23
CA ALA A 174 13.37 -11.67 -8.57
C ALA A 174 13.19 -12.99 -9.34
N SER A 175 11.98 -13.23 -9.86
CA SER A 175 11.69 -14.44 -10.65
C SER A 175 12.42 -14.47 -12.00
N THR A 176 12.68 -13.30 -12.59
CA THR A 176 13.34 -13.16 -13.89
C THR A 176 14.87 -13.17 -13.76
N VAL A 177 15.38 -12.58 -12.67
CA VAL A 177 16.81 -12.57 -12.33
C VAL A 177 17.27 -13.96 -11.86
N GLY A 178 16.37 -14.76 -11.26
CA GLY A 178 16.66 -16.08 -10.69
C GLY A 178 17.62 -16.93 -11.52
N PHE A 179 18.88 -16.97 -11.09
CA PHE A 179 19.99 -17.63 -11.77
C PHE A 179 19.97 -19.17 -11.67
N TYR A 180 18.92 -19.73 -11.04
CA TYR A 180 18.74 -21.17 -10.82
C TYR A 180 17.36 -21.64 -11.31
N SER A 181 17.35 -22.73 -12.07
CA SER A 181 16.14 -23.53 -12.30
C SER A 181 15.83 -24.38 -11.05
N ALA A 182 14.58 -24.84 -10.94
CA ALA A 182 14.16 -25.79 -9.90
C ALA A 182 14.93 -27.13 -9.91
N SER A 183 15.78 -27.37 -10.92
CA SER A 183 16.61 -28.57 -11.09
C SER A 183 18.04 -28.42 -10.55
N GLY A 184 18.36 -27.33 -9.83
CA GLY A 184 19.59 -27.23 -9.04
C GLY A 184 20.89 -26.92 -9.81
N MET A 185 20.86 -26.85 -11.15
CA MET A 185 22.01 -26.39 -11.94
C MET A 185 21.95 -24.87 -12.18
N PRO A 186 23.00 -24.10 -11.80
CA PRO A 186 23.09 -22.69 -12.13
C PRO A 186 23.26 -22.53 -13.63
N THR A 187 22.30 -21.90 -14.31
CA THR A 187 22.35 -21.69 -15.77
C THR A 187 23.28 -20.53 -16.18
N LYS A 188 23.79 -19.75 -15.21
CA LYS A 188 24.65 -18.58 -15.44
C LYS A 188 25.69 -18.47 -14.31
N HIS A 189 26.97 -18.60 -14.64
CA HIS A 189 28.06 -18.17 -13.76
C HIS A 189 28.20 -16.66 -13.90
N LEU A 190 27.94 -15.92 -12.82
CA LEU A 190 28.16 -14.48 -12.77
C LEU A 190 29.57 -14.24 -12.18
N SER A 191 30.39 -13.41 -12.81
CA SER A 191 31.67 -13.01 -12.22
C SER A 191 31.44 -12.16 -10.96
N ASP A 192 32.32 -12.26 -9.97
CA ASP A 192 32.24 -11.50 -8.71
C ASP A 192 32.23 -9.97 -8.93
N SER A 193 32.63 -9.54 -10.12
CA SER A 193 32.64 -8.15 -10.57
C SER A 193 31.30 -7.66 -11.13
N ILE A 194 30.22 -8.45 -11.15
CA ILE A 194 28.91 -8.02 -11.67
C ILE A 194 27.85 -8.13 -10.58
N CYS A 195 27.08 -7.06 -10.39
CA CYS A 195 25.99 -7.06 -9.43
C CYS A 195 24.83 -7.94 -9.91
N ALA A 196 24.47 -8.99 -9.16
CA ALA A 196 23.42 -9.93 -9.57
C ALA A 196 22.01 -9.32 -9.65
N VAL A 197 21.78 -8.17 -9.01
CA VAL A 197 20.47 -7.49 -9.04
C VAL A 197 20.29 -6.67 -10.31
N CYS A 198 21.27 -5.84 -10.67
CA CYS A 198 21.17 -4.91 -11.81
C CYS A 198 22.00 -5.34 -13.02
N GLY A 199 22.81 -6.40 -12.94
CA GLY A 199 23.64 -6.88 -14.06
C GLY A 199 24.69 -5.89 -14.56
N GLN A 200 25.10 -4.92 -13.74
CA GLN A 200 26.15 -3.93 -14.08
C GLN A 200 27.45 -4.26 -13.35
N PRO A 201 28.61 -3.89 -13.92
CA PRO A 201 29.90 -4.10 -13.29
C PRO A 201 30.02 -3.29 -11.99
N ILE A 202 30.65 -3.91 -11.00
CA ILE A 202 30.98 -3.34 -9.70
C ILE A 202 32.37 -2.72 -9.84
N LEU A 203 32.43 -1.39 -9.78
CA LEU A 203 33.65 -0.62 -10.05
C LEU A 203 34.43 -0.21 -8.79
N VAL A 204 33.83 -0.35 -7.62
CA VAL A 204 34.37 0.12 -6.33
C VAL A 204 34.47 -1.07 -5.38
N ASP A 205 35.62 -1.29 -4.77
CA ASP A 205 35.77 -2.34 -3.75
C ASP A 205 35.08 -1.92 -2.44
N VAL A 206 34.76 -2.90 -1.59
CA VAL A 206 34.02 -2.73 -0.33
C VAL A 206 34.79 -1.86 0.68
N SER A 207 36.11 -1.76 0.53
CA SER A 207 36.98 -0.93 1.37
C SER A 207 36.98 0.56 1.00
N ASP A 208 36.52 0.89 -0.19
CA ASP A 208 36.71 2.22 -0.77
C ASP A 208 35.38 2.97 -0.83
N GLU A 209 35.38 4.25 -0.48
CA GLU A 209 34.21 5.10 -0.68
C GLU A 209 34.04 5.39 -2.17
N GLY A 210 32.90 4.96 -2.71
CA GLY A 210 32.60 5.12 -4.13
C GLY A 210 32.18 6.56 -4.44
N ILE A 211 32.80 7.15 -5.46
CA ILE A 211 32.42 8.49 -5.97
C ILE A 211 30.96 8.50 -6.46
N ILE A 212 30.50 7.39 -7.06
CA ILE A 212 29.15 7.26 -7.63
C ILE A 212 28.23 6.49 -6.68
N GLU A 213 28.67 5.33 -6.19
CA GLU A 213 27.94 4.53 -5.22
C GLU A 213 28.86 3.55 -4.51
N ASN A 214 28.55 3.24 -3.26
CA ASN A 214 29.27 2.25 -2.47
C ASN A 214 28.83 0.82 -2.82
N THR A 215 29.66 -0.13 -2.40
CA THR A 215 29.39 -1.55 -2.51
C THR A 215 29.21 -2.17 -1.13
N TYR A 216 28.40 -3.21 -1.06
CA TYR A 216 28.08 -3.87 0.20
C TYR A 216 28.29 -5.37 0.05
N ARG A 217 29.06 -5.95 0.98
CA ARG A 217 29.31 -7.38 1.08
C ARG A 217 28.37 -8.02 2.10
N LEU A 218 27.63 -9.03 1.67
CA LEU A 218 26.77 -9.84 2.55
C LEU A 218 27.59 -10.84 3.38
N SER A 219 26.97 -11.47 4.39
CA SER A 219 27.58 -12.56 5.19
C SER A 219 28.02 -13.74 4.33
N CYS A 220 27.28 -14.00 3.26
CA CYS A 220 27.56 -15.04 2.26
C CYS A 220 28.67 -14.64 1.25
N ASN A 221 29.43 -13.59 1.54
CA ASN A 221 30.52 -13.02 0.72
C ASN A 221 30.14 -12.46 -0.66
N HIS A 222 28.88 -12.54 -1.09
CA HIS A 222 28.44 -11.89 -2.34
C HIS A 222 28.41 -10.36 -2.20
N VAL A 223 28.94 -9.68 -3.23
CA VAL A 223 29.05 -8.22 -3.30
C VAL A 223 27.99 -7.64 -4.23
N PHE A 224 27.38 -6.53 -3.82
CA PHE A 224 26.35 -5.82 -4.59
C PHE A 224 26.55 -4.31 -4.49
N HIS A 225 25.97 -3.56 -5.42
CA HIS A 225 25.77 -2.13 -5.21
C HIS A 225 24.87 -1.91 -4.00
N GLU A 226 25.26 -1.00 -3.10
CA GLU A 226 24.53 -0.70 -1.86
C GLU A 226 23.06 -0.34 -2.17
N PHE A 227 22.83 0.48 -3.18
CA PHE A 227 21.48 0.85 -3.62
C PHE A 227 20.65 -0.35 -4.07
N CYS A 228 21.25 -1.28 -4.81
CA CYS A 228 20.54 -2.43 -5.36
C CYS A 228 20.14 -3.43 -4.27
N ILE A 229 21.05 -3.73 -3.33
CA ILE A 229 20.75 -4.64 -2.23
C ILE A 229 19.79 -4.01 -1.22
N ARG A 230 19.88 -2.71 -0.95
CA ARG A 230 18.88 -1.98 -0.15
C ARG A 230 17.51 -2.00 -0.81
N GLY A 231 17.43 -1.76 -2.13
CA GLY A 231 16.18 -1.87 -2.88
C GLY A 231 15.56 -3.26 -2.78
N TRP A 232 16.37 -4.31 -2.94
CA TRP A 232 15.94 -5.70 -2.79
C TRP A 232 15.36 -6.00 -1.40
N CYS A 233 16.07 -5.61 -0.34
CA CYS A 233 15.68 -5.88 1.04
C CYS A 233 14.53 -5.01 1.54
N ILE A 234 14.50 -3.72 1.19
CA ILE A 234 13.50 -2.75 1.68
C ILE A 234 12.26 -2.75 0.78
N VAL A 235 12.44 -2.45 -0.50
CA VAL A 235 11.35 -2.25 -1.46
C VAL A 235 10.71 -3.59 -1.81
N GLY A 236 11.53 -4.61 -2.05
CA GLY A 236 11.04 -5.97 -2.34
C GLY A 236 10.74 -6.83 -1.11
N LYS A 237 11.04 -6.35 0.10
CA LYS A 237 10.96 -7.13 1.36
C LYS A 237 11.64 -8.51 1.28
N LYS A 238 12.66 -8.65 0.45
CA LYS A 238 13.38 -9.91 0.25
C LYS A 238 14.55 -9.98 1.22
N GLN A 239 14.40 -10.78 2.27
CA GLN A 239 15.44 -10.96 3.30
C GLN A 239 16.41 -12.11 2.96
N ILE A 240 16.64 -12.36 1.67
CA ILE A 240 17.47 -13.46 1.16
C ILE A 240 18.45 -12.92 0.13
N CYS A 241 19.65 -13.48 0.07
CA CYS A 241 20.63 -13.13 -0.93
C CYS A 241 20.07 -13.41 -2.33
N PRO A 242 20.10 -12.45 -3.27
CA PRO A 242 19.65 -12.66 -4.66
C PRO A 242 20.36 -13.82 -5.36
N TYR A 243 21.59 -14.15 -4.93
CA TYR A 243 22.43 -15.18 -5.53
C TYR A 243 22.26 -16.55 -4.86
N CYS A 244 22.66 -16.68 -3.59
CA CYS A 244 22.67 -17.96 -2.87
C CYS A 244 21.43 -18.25 -2.01
N LYS A 245 20.47 -17.31 -1.93
CA LYS A 245 19.27 -17.37 -1.07
C LYS A 245 19.54 -17.51 0.44
N GLU A 246 20.78 -17.37 0.88
CA GLU A 246 21.11 -17.28 2.31
C GLU A 246 20.42 -16.06 2.93
N LYS A 247 19.91 -16.22 4.16
CA LYS A 247 19.23 -15.14 4.86
C LYS A 247 20.19 -14.00 5.14
N VAL A 248 19.77 -12.78 4.82
CA VAL A 248 20.57 -11.57 5.01
C VAL A 248 20.38 -11.04 6.43
N ASP A 249 21.49 -10.66 7.09
CA ASP A 249 21.43 -9.95 8.38
C ASP A 249 21.09 -8.47 8.18
N LEU A 250 19.80 -8.16 8.30
CA LEU A 250 19.27 -6.80 8.19
C LEU A 250 19.78 -5.87 9.30
N LYS A 251 20.18 -6.38 10.48
CA LYS A 251 20.65 -5.51 11.59
C LYS A 251 21.97 -4.85 11.25
N ARG A 252 22.85 -5.56 10.55
CA ARG A 252 24.14 -5.04 10.08
C ARG A 252 23.98 -4.06 8.92
N MET A 253 22.97 -4.27 8.06
CA MET A 253 22.69 -3.39 6.92
C MET A 253 22.01 -2.07 7.30
N PHE A 254 21.14 -2.07 8.31
CA PHE A 254 20.39 -0.91 8.76
C PHE A 254 20.88 -0.49 10.14
N SER A 255 21.89 0.37 10.14
CA SER A 255 22.45 0.96 11.36
C SER A 255 21.46 1.88 12.07
N ASN A 256 20.47 2.44 11.37
CA ASN A 256 19.46 3.31 11.95
C ASN A 256 18.16 2.53 12.32
N PRO A 257 17.77 2.45 13.60
CA PRO A 257 16.53 1.77 14.04
C PRO A 257 15.26 2.29 13.36
N TRP A 258 15.26 3.56 12.94
CA TRP A 258 14.15 4.24 12.26
C TRP A 258 13.93 3.80 10.79
N GLU A 259 14.90 3.10 10.17
CA GLU A 259 14.76 2.55 8.82
C GLU A 259 13.98 1.22 8.78
N ARG A 260 13.68 0.65 9.96
CA ARG A 260 12.90 -0.59 10.03
C ARG A 260 11.45 -0.32 9.66
N PRO A 261 10.83 -1.13 8.78
CA PRO A 261 9.39 -1.12 8.60
C PRO A 261 8.74 -1.46 9.93
N HIS A 262 8.26 -0.46 10.65
CA HIS A 262 7.61 -0.64 11.94
C HIS A 262 6.33 -1.47 11.73
N VAL A 263 6.13 -2.50 12.56
CA VAL A 263 4.99 -3.43 12.47
C VAL A 263 3.65 -2.67 12.49
N MET A 264 3.59 -1.58 13.27
CA MET A 264 2.43 -0.69 13.35
C MET A 264 2.07 -0.04 12.00
N TYR A 265 3.06 0.28 11.16
CA TYR A 265 2.81 0.77 9.79
C TYR A 265 2.10 -0.30 8.96
N GLY A 266 2.59 -1.54 9.05
CA GLY A 266 2.01 -2.66 8.31
C GLY A 266 0.55 -2.87 8.68
N GLN A 267 0.22 -2.81 9.97
CA GLN A 267 -1.15 -2.94 10.46
C GLN A 267 -2.04 -1.78 10.02
N LEU A 268 -1.55 -0.53 10.08
CA LEU A 268 -2.28 0.64 9.61
C LEU A 268 -2.62 0.53 8.11
N LEU A 269 -1.66 0.10 7.29
CA LEU A 269 -1.89 -0.10 5.85
C LEU A 269 -2.90 -1.24 5.58
N ASP A 270 -2.86 -2.33 6.36
CA ASP A 270 -3.86 -3.41 6.27
C ASP A 270 -5.28 -2.90 6.59
N TRP A 271 -5.43 -2.06 7.62
CA TRP A 271 -6.69 -1.38 7.94
C TRP A 271 -7.19 -0.47 6.83
N LEU A 272 -6.29 0.30 6.20
CA LEU A 272 -6.64 1.15 5.07
C LEU A 272 -7.14 0.35 3.87
N ARG A 273 -6.55 -0.82 3.58
CA ARG A 273 -7.07 -1.70 2.52
C ARG A 273 -8.50 -2.14 2.83
N TYR A 274 -8.78 -2.52 4.06
CA TYR A 274 -10.13 -2.86 4.47
C TYR A 274 -11.10 -1.69 4.29
N LEU A 275 -10.74 -0.51 4.81
CA LEU A 275 -11.58 0.70 4.76
C LEU A 275 -11.87 1.15 3.31
N VAL A 276 -10.85 1.18 2.45
CA VAL A 276 -10.97 1.75 1.10
C VAL A 276 -11.50 0.73 0.09
N ALA A 277 -11.08 -0.53 0.19
CA ALA A 277 -11.41 -1.56 -0.80
C ALA A 277 -12.64 -2.39 -0.40
N TRP A 278 -12.68 -2.87 0.84
CA TRP A 278 -13.66 -3.87 1.27
C TRP A 278 -14.91 -3.27 1.92
N GLN A 279 -14.78 -2.22 2.72
CA GLN A 279 -15.92 -1.60 3.40
C GLN A 279 -17.01 -1.13 2.42
N PRO A 280 -16.70 -0.46 1.28
CA PRO A 280 -17.75 -0.06 0.33
C PRO A 280 -18.44 -1.25 -0.34
N VAL A 281 -17.70 -2.34 -0.58
CA VAL A 281 -18.25 -3.59 -1.12
C VAL A 281 -19.20 -4.25 -0.11
N ILE A 282 -18.81 -4.30 1.16
CA ILE A 282 -19.65 -4.85 2.24
C ILE A 282 -20.90 -3.99 2.44
N ILE A 283 -20.79 -2.67 2.45
CA ILE A 283 -21.94 -1.77 2.56
C ILE A 283 -22.88 -1.93 1.36
N GLY A 284 -22.34 -2.03 0.13
CA GLY A 284 -23.15 -2.29 -1.06
C GLY A 284 -23.87 -3.64 -1.01
N LEU A 285 -23.24 -4.67 -0.44
CA LEU A 285 -23.89 -5.96 -0.19
C LEU A 285 -25.04 -5.82 0.81
N VAL A 286 -24.83 -5.11 1.92
CA VAL A 286 -25.87 -4.88 2.93
C VAL A 286 -27.05 -4.11 2.35
N GLN A 287 -26.79 -3.07 1.55
CA GLN A 287 -27.85 -2.35 0.82
C GLN A 287 -28.62 -3.27 -0.11
N GLY A 288 -27.93 -4.13 -0.86
CA GLY A 288 -28.58 -5.14 -1.70
C GLY A 288 -29.46 -6.11 -0.92
N ILE A 289 -29.01 -6.57 0.26
CA ILE A 289 -29.79 -7.43 1.15
C ILE A 289 -31.03 -6.69 1.66
N ASN A 290 -30.88 -5.46 2.14
CA ASN A 290 -31.99 -4.66 2.65
C ASN A 290 -33.03 -4.37 1.56
N TYR A 291 -32.58 -4.06 0.35
CA TYR A 291 -33.45 -3.86 -0.81
C TYR A 291 -34.25 -5.12 -1.15
N ILE A 292 -33.61 -6.30 -1.15
CA ILE A 292 -34.29 -7.59 -1.40
C ILE A 292 -35.32 -7.91 -0.32
N LEU A 293 -35.03 -7.54 0.94
CA LEU A 293 -35.93 -7.74 2.07
C LEU A 293 -37.03 -6.67 2.17
N GLY A 294 -37.01 -5.63 1.32
CA GLY A 294 -37.96 -4.52 1.35
C GLY A 294 -37.83 -3.65 2.60
N LEU A 295 -36.62 -3.56 3.17
CA LEU A 295 -36.30 -2.79 4.38
C LEU A 295 -35.83 -1.36 4.06
N GLU A 296 -35.76 -0.97 2.78
CA GLU A 296 -35.45 0.40 2.31
C GLU A 296 -36.70 1.26 2.09
#